data_AF-A0A973KXK2-F1
#
_entry.id   AF-A0A973KXK2-F1
#
_cell.length_a   1.000
_cell.length_b   1.000
_cell.length_c   1.000
_cell.angle_alpha   90.00
_cell.angle_beta   90.00
_cell.angle_gamma   90.00
#
_symmetry.space_group_name_H-M   'P 1'
#
loop_
_entity.id
_entity.type
_entity.pdbx_description
1 polymer ?
#
loop_
_entity_poly.entity_id
_entity_poly.type
_entity_poly.pdbx_seq_one_letter_code
_entity_poly.pdbx_strand_id
1 'polypeptide(L)' 'MNPTHPPVTVVGLGADGWDGLAAAGREALLAAEVVIGGPRQLNLLPPGCTAERV' A
#
# COMPACT_ATOMS: atom_id res chain seq x y z
N MET A 1 -13.61 23.22 -4.65
CA MET A 1 -12.76 23.11 -3.45
C MET A 1 -11.50 22.38 -3.87
N ASN A 2 -10.35 23.04 -3.86
CA ASN A 2 -9.07 22.36 -4.12
C ASN A 2 -8.73 21.59 -2.84
N PRO A 3 -8.58 20.25 -2.86
CA PRO A 3 -8.25 19.52 -1.63
C PRO A 3 -6.93 20.07 -1.07
N THR A 4 -6.96 20.55 0.16
CA THR A 4 -5.82 21.14 0.88
C THR A 4 -4.81 20.09 1.36
N HIS A 5 -5.13 18.82 1.17
CA HIS A 5 -4.31 17.69 1.57
C HIS A 5 -3.85 16.93 0.33
N PRO A 6 -2.61 16.41 0.32
CA PRO A 6 -2.17 15.52 -0.74
C PRO A 6 -3.11 14.32 -0.85
N PRO A 7 -3.35 13.82 -2.08
CA PRO A 7 -4.23 12.68 -2.28
C PRO A 7 -3.65 11.43 -1.60
N VAL A 8 -4.54 10.59 -1.04
CA VAL A 8 -4.18 9.28 -0.48
C VAL A 8 -4.56 8.20 -1.48
N THR A 9 -3.61 7.31 -1.79
CA THR A 9 -3.89 6.12 -2.59
C THR A 9 -4.37 4.98 -1.70
N VAL A 10 -5.53 4.41 -2.02
CA VAL A 10 -6.08 3.25 -1.31
C VAL A 10 -5.90 2.00 -2.17
N VAL A 11 -5.18 1.01 -1.65
CA VAL A 11 -4.93 -0.28 -2.31
C VAL A 11 -5.63 -1.39 -1.53
N GLY A 12 -6.52 -2.12 -2.18
CA GLY A 12 -7.16 -3.30 -1.60
C GLY A 12 -6.23 -4.52 -1.65
N LEU A 13 -5.92 -5.11 -0.50
CA LEU A 13 -5.08 -6.32 -0.40
C LEU A 13 -5.91 -7.51 0.07
N GLY A 14 -6.21 -8.41 -0.87
CA GLY A 14 -6.95 -9.65 -0.64
C GLY A 14 -6.12 -10.74 0.04
N ALA A 15 -6.72 -11.91 0.22
CA ALA A 15 -6.04 -13.07 0.80
C ALA A 15 -4.89 -13.61 -0.07
N ASP A 16 -4.96 -13.38 -1.39
CA ASP A 16 -3.92 -13.73 -2.36
C ASP A 16 -2.66 -12.86 -2.23
N GLY A 17 -2.68 -11.86 -1.35
CA GLY A 17 -1.52 -11.03 -1.01
C GLY A 17 -0.94 -10.29 -2.21
N TRP A 18 0.38 -10.11 -2.19
CA TRP A 18 1.14 -9.36 -3.19
C TRP A 18 0.92 -9.86 -4.62
N ASP A 19 0.82 -11.18 -4.79
CA ASP A 19 0.69 -11.82 -6.09
C ASP A 19 -0.69 -11.58 -6.74
N GLY A 20 -1.71 -11.29 -5.93
CA GLY A 20 -3.05 -10.90 -6.41
C GLY A 20 -3.19 -9.43 -6.80
N LEU A 21 -2.20 -8.56 -6.51
CA LEU A 21 -2.28 -7.13 -6.83
C LEU A 21 -2.07 -6.84 -8.32
N ALA A 22 -2.85 -5.89 -8.84
CA ALA A 22 -2.58 -5.25 -10.12
C ALA A 22 -1.28 -4.41 -10.06
N ALA A 23 -0.66 -4.18 -11.21
CA ALA A 23 0.60 -3.44 -11.33
C ALA A 23 0.56 -2.07 -10.64
N ALA A 24 -0.50 -1.29 -10.86
CA ALA A 24 -0.66 0.03 -10.24
C ALA A 24 -0.69 -0.01 -8.69
N GLY A 25 -1.28 -1.07 -8.11
CA GLY A 25 -1.30 -1.25 -6.65
C GLY A 25 0.09 -1.59 -6.09
N ARG A 26 0.85 -2.42 -6.82
CA ARG A 26 2.24 -2.74 -6.46
C ARG A 26 3.14 -1.51 -6.57
N GLU A 27 3.02 -0.75 -7.66
CA GLU A 27 3.78 0.48 -7.88
C GLU A 27 3.49 1.52 -6.79
N ALA A 28 2.22 1.72 -6.45
CA ALA A 28 1.85 2.63 -5.36
C ALA A 28 2.47 2.21 -4.02
N LEU A 29 2.44 0.92 -3.69
CA LEU A 29 3.02 0.39 -2.45
C LEU A 29 4.56 0.43 -2.41
N LEU A 30 5.22 0.31 -3.57
CA LEU A 30 6.69 0.43 -3.67
C LEU A 30 7.14 1.90 -3.59
N ALA A 31 6.33 2.84 -4.07
CA ALA A 31 6.63 4.26 -4.03
C ALA A 31 6.19 4.94 -2.72
N ALA A 32 5.38 4.27 -1.89
CA ALA A 32 4.89 4.82 -0.64
C ALA A 32 6.01 4.97 0.38
N GLU A 33 6.02 6.10 1.08
CA GLU A 33 6.90 6.33 2.23
C GLU A 33 6.27 5.80 3.53
N VAL A 34 4.93 5.81 3.61
CA VAL A 34 4.15 5.33 4.75
C VAL A 34 2.98 4.48 4.22
N VAL A 35 2.77 3.30 4.81
CA VAL A 35 1.62 2.44 4.54
C VAL A 35 0.86 2.19 5.83
N ILE A 36 -0.39 2.63 5.85
CA ILE A 36 -1.30 2.48 6.99
C ILE A 36 -2.19 1.26 6.74
N GLY A 37 -2.29 0.34 7.70
CA GLY A 37 -3.13 -0.85 7.50
C GLY A 37 -3.22 -1.79 8.70
N GLY A 38 -4.07 -2.81 8.56
CA GLY A 38 -4.18 -3.87 9.56
C GLY A 38 -2.92 -4.76 9.59
N PRO A 39 -2.53 -5.33 10.75
CA PRO A 39 -1.33 -6.16 10.87
C PRO A 39 -1.28 -7.31 9.86
N ARG A 40 -2.43 -7.92 9.55
CA ARG A 40 -2.53 -9.00 8.55
C ARG A 40 -2.08 -8.52 7.16
N GLN A 41 -2.57 -7.37 6.71
CA GLN A 41 -2.25 -6.81 5.40
C GLN A 41 -0.80 -6.33 5.36
N LEU A 42 -0.34 -5.65 6.41
CA LEU A 42 1.04 -5.19 6.50
C LEU A 42 2.03 -6.35 6.43
N ASN A 43 1.73 -7.50 7.04
CA ASN A 43 2.58 -8.70 7.00
C ASN A 43 2.64 -9.37 5.61
N LEU A 44 1.71 -9.06 4.70
CA LEU A 44 1.72 -9.55 3.32
C LEU A 44 2.59 -8.71 2.38
N LEU A 45 3.08 -7.54 2.84
CA LEU A 45 3.94 -6.68 2.04
C LEU A 45 5.35 -7.27 1.91
N PRO A 46 5.89 -7.38 0.69
CA PRO A 46 7.21 -7.96 0.47
C PRO A 46 8.32 -7.07 1.07
N PRO A 47 9.55 -7.61 1.23
CA PRO A 47 10.69 -6.84 1.69
C PRO A 47 11.03 -5.61 0.82
N GLY A 48 10.63 -5.61 -0.45
CA GLY A 48 10.80 -4.47 -1.35
C GLY A 48 9.92 -3.27 -1.02
N CYS A 49 8.87 -3.44 -0.20
CA CYS A 49 8.09 -2.33 0.34
C CYS A 49 8.79 -1.77 1.58
N THR A 50 9.57 -0.71 1.39
CA THR A 50 10.41 -0.07 2.41
C THR A 50 9.68 1.01 3.22
N ALA A 51 8.39 1.22 2.95
CA ALA A 51 7.56 2.18 3.67
C ALA A 51 7.53 1.91 5.17
N GLU A 52 7.40 2.97 5.97
CA GLU A 52 7.00 2.86 7.37
C GLU A 52 5.61 2.19 7.43
N ARG A 53 5.47 1.20 8.32
CA ARG A 53 4.23 0.43 8.49
C ARG A 53 3.52 0.89 9.75
N VAL A 54 2.31 1.42 9.62
CA VAL A 54 1.49 2.01 10.70
C VAL A 54 0.16 1.27 10.86
#